data_AF-A0A2D5Z981-F1
#
_entry.id   AF-A0A2D5Z981-F1
#
_cell.length_a   1.000
_cell.length_b   1.000
_cell.length_c   1.000
_cell.angle_alpha   90.00
_cell.angle_beta   90.00
_cell.angle_gamma   90.00
#
_symmetry.space_group_name_H-M   'P 1'
#
loop_
_entity.id
_entity.type
_entity.pdbx_description
1 polymer ?
#
loop_
_entity_poly.entity_id
_entity_poly.type
_entity_poly.pdbx_seq_one_letter_code
_entity_poly.pdbx_strand_id
1 'polypeptide(L)'
;MDRFVIQGGRRLRGKLRVHGAKNAALPLMAAALLTDEPVVLRDVPNLVDIRNMGRLLEALGCPTQRDAAAPDRALTLHAVQRELFEAHYDIVRTMRASICVLGPLLARRG
;
A
#
# COMPACT_ATOMS: atom_id res chain seq x y z
N MET A 1 -10.53 19.42 11.26
CA MET A 1 -11.05 18.09 11.63
C MET A 1 -12.27 17.87 10.77
N ASP A 2 -12.22 16.88 9.89
CA ASP A 2 -13.34 16.60 8.99
C ASP A 2 -14.44 15.87 9.77
N ARG A 3 -15.70 16.12 9.41
CA ARG A 3 -16.85 15.45 10.02
C ARG A 3 -17.86 15.02 8.97
N PHE A 4 -18.52 13.89 9.22
CA PHE A 4 -19.69 13.49 8.47
C PHE A 4 -20.95 14.01 9.17
N VAL A 5 -21.83 14.69 8.44
CA VAL A 5 -23.19 15.02 8.88
C VAL A 5 -24.14 14.08 8.12
N ILE A 6 -24.71 13.12 8.83
CA ILE A 6 -25.57 12.09 8.22
C ILE A 6 -27.04 12.41 8.54
N GLN A 7 -27.85 12.58 7.49
CA GLN A 7 -29.30 12.71 7.61
C GLN A 7 -29.96 11.39 7.21
N GLY A 8 -30.63 10.75 8.18
CA GLY A 8 -31.29 9.45 8.00
C GLY A 8 -32.61 9.51 7.25
N GLY A 9 -33.36 8.41 7.27
CA GLY A 9 -34.73 8.33 6.74
C GLY A 9 -34.86 7.82 5.30
N ARG A 10 -33.75 7.57 4.59
CA ARG A 10 -33.76 7.07 3.20
C ARG A 10 -33.24 5.63 3.14
N ARG A 11 -34.04 4.70 2.65
CA ARG A 11 -33.59 3.32 2.36
C ARG A 11 -32.58 3.34 1.20
N LEU A 12 -31.44 2.67 1.39
CA LEU A 12 -30.45 2.50 0.33
C LEU A 12 -30.95 1.46 -0.70
N ARG A 13 -30.81 1.77 -1.99
CA ARG A 13 -31.10 0.86 -3.12
C ARG A 13 -30.11 1.13 -4.25
N GLY A 14 -29.44 0.09 -4.74
CA GLY A 14 -28.48 0.21 -5.83
C GLY A 14 -27.48 -0.96 -5.85
N LYS A 15 -26.48 -0.84 -6.71
CA LYS A 15 -25.32 -1.75 -6.77
C LYS A 15 -24.06 -0.90 -6.75
N LEU A 16 -23.01 -1.42 -6.12
CA LEU A 16 -21.68 -0.83 -6.10
C LEU A 16 -20.64 -1.91 -6.36
N ARG A 17 -19.50 -1.53 -6.93
CA ARG A 17 -18.36 -2.44 -7.10
C ARG A 17 -17.55 -2.47 -5.80
N VAL A 18 -17.30 -3.67 -5.29
CA VAL A 18 -16.31 -3.87 -4.22
C VAL A 18 -14.92 -3.82 -4.85
N HIS A 19 -14.03 -3.04 -4.26
CA HIS A 19 -12.63 -2.94 -4.67
C HIS A 19 -11.75 -3.94 -3.90
N GLY A 20 -10.53 -4.14 -4.38
CA GLY A 20 -9.54 -5.01 -3.77
C GLY A 20 -9.34 -4.78 -2.27
N ALA A 21 -9.01 -5.86 -1.57
CA ALA A 21 -8.92 -5.87 -0.12
C ALA A 21 -7.63 -5.19 0.36
N LYS A 22 -7.77 -4.10 1.14
CA LYS A 22 -6.66 -3.38 1.79
C LYS A 22 -5.71 -4.33 2.54
N ASN A 23 -6.26 -5.24 3.33
CA ASN A 23 -5.46 -6.14 4.17
C ASN A 23 -4.72 -7.22 3.38
N ALA A 24 -5.15 -7.51 2.15
CA ALA A 24 -4.38 -8.35 1.23
C ALA A 24 -3.31 -7.52 0.51
N ALA A 25 -3.64 -6.29 0.10
CA ALA A 25 -2.71 -5.41 -0.60
C ALA A 25 -1.47 -5.06 0.23
N LEU A 26 -1.62 -4.75 1.52
CA LEU A 26 -0.50 -4.34 2.38
C LEU A 26 0.67 -5.33 2.44
N PRO A 27 0.47 -6.63 2.75
CA PRO A 27 1.55 -7.61 2.71
C PRO A 27 2.04 -7.89 1.28
N LEU A 28 1.18 -7.84 0.26
CA LEU A 28 1.60 -7.99 -1.13
C LEU A 28 2.49 -6.84 -1.61
N MET A 29 2.24 -5.62 -1.14
CA MET A 29 3.11 -4.47 -1.39
C MET A 29 4.48 -4.68 -0.74
N ALA A 30 4.53 -5.17 0.50
CA ALA A 30 5.79 -5.48 1.18
C ALA A 30 6.56 -6.61 0.50
N ALA A 31 5.86 -7.60 -0.07
CA ALA A 31 6.46 -8.69 -0.82
C ALA A 31 7.22 -8.22 -2.08
N ALA A 32 6.99 -7.01 -2.59
CA ALA A 32 7.78 -6.44 -3.68
C ALA A 32 9.27 -6.29 -3.32
N LEU A 33 9.62 -6.23 -2.03
CA LEU A 33 11.02 -6.22 -1.58
C LEU A 33 11.72 -7.58 -1.79
N LEU A 34 10.97 -8.65 -2.06
CA LEU A 34 11.50 -10.02 -2.23
C LEU A 34 12.09 -10.30 -3.61
N THR A 35 11.90 -9.41 -4.59
CA THR A 35 12.34 -9.59 -5.98
C THR A 35 13.06 -8.34 -6.51
N ASP A 36 13.87 -8.52 -7.57
CA ASP A 36 14.50 -7.43 -8.33
C ASP A 36 13.69 -7.07 -9.58
N GLU A 37 12.65 -7.85 -9.86
CA GLU A 37 11.75 -7.61 -10.97
C GLU A 37 10.61 -6.66 -10.55
N PRO A 38 10.07 -5.86 -11.48
CA PRO A 38 8.87 -5.06 -11.21
C PRO A 38 7.68 -5.94 -10.82
N VAL A 39 6.95 -5.52 -9.78
CA VAL A 39 5.72 -6.15 -9.31
C VAL A 39 4.54 -5.24 -9.63
N VAL A 40 3.51 -5.78 -10.28
CA VAL A 40 2.27 -5.04 -10.60
C VAL A 40 1.11 -5.64 -9.81
N LEU A 41 0.55 -4.86 -8.89
CA LEU A 41 -0.64 -5.21 -8.13
C LEU A 41 -1.87 -4.52 -8.73
N ARG A 42 -2.88 -5.30 -9.14
CA ARG A 42 -4.13 -4.78 -9.71
C ARG A 42 -5.21 -4.61 -8.64
N ASP A 43 -6.15 -3.70 -8.90
CA ASP A 43 -7.29 -3.36 -8.04
C ASP A 43 -6.90 -2.92 -6.62
N VAL A 44 -5.74 -2.28 -6.47
CA VAL A 44 -5.29 -1.77 -5.17
C VAL A 44 -6.12 -0.53 -4.78
N PRO A 45 -6.80 -0.54 -3.61
CA PRO A 45 -7.64 0.59 -3.21
C PRO A 45 -6.79 1.83 -2.87
N ASN A 46 -7.33 3.04 -3.07
CA ASN A 46 -6.64 4.30 -2.78
C ASN A 46 -7.01 4.80 -1.38
N LEU A 47 -6.43 4.17 -0.35
CA LEU A 47 -6.69 4.47 1.07
C LEU A 47 -5.45 5.06 1.74
N VAL A 48 -5.63 5.69 2.90
CA VAL A 48 -4.53 6.28 3.68
C VAL A 48 -3.45 5.24 3.98
N ASP A 49 -3.83 4.06 4.48
CA ASP A 49 -2.90 2.97 4.79
C ASP A 49 -2.06 2.53 3.57
N ILE A 50 -2.67 2.47 2.39
CA ILE A 50 -1.96 2.11 1.15
C ILE A 50 -0.93 3.18 0.78
N ARG A 51 -1.29 4.46 0.91
CA ARG A 51 -0.35 5.57 0.67
C ARG A 51 0.77 5.59 1.71
N ASN A 52 0.46 5.30 2.97
CA ASN A 52 1.48 5.21 4.02
C ASN A 52 2.44 4.04 3.78
N MET A 53 1.94 2.89 3.36
CA MET A 53 2.80 1.77 2.93
C MET A 53 3.65 2.16 1.72
N GLY A 54 3.10 2.87 0.74
CA GLY A 54 3.86 3.37 -0.42
C GLY A 54 5.04 4.25 0.00
N ARG A 55 4.80 5.23 0.88
CA ARG A 55 5.86 6.09 1.45
C ARG A 55 6.93 5.29 2.21
N LEU A 56 6.51 4.28 2.97
CA LEU A 56 7.44 3.40 3.67
C LEU A 56 8.31 2.63 2.68
N LEU A 57 7.71 2.06 1.63
CA LEU A 57 8.43 1.32 0.60
C LEU A 57 9.36 2.22 -0.21
N GLU A 58 8.97 3.45 -0.52
CA GLU A 58 9.83 4.46 -1.15
C GLU A 58 11.07 4.74 -0.29
N ALA A 59 10.91 4.93 1.02
CA ALA A 59 12.04 5.10 1.95
C ALA A 59 12.95 3.86 2.00
N LEU A 60 12.41 2.67 1.72
CA LEU A 60 13.14 1.40 1.63
C LEU A 60 13.63 1.10 0.21
N GLY A 61 13.72 2.10 -0.67
CA GLY A 61 14.28 1.90 -2.02
C GLY A 61 13.37 1.14 -2.99
N CYS A 62 12.06 1.12 -2.72
CA CYS A 62 11.04 0.49 -3.54
C CYS A 62 9.99 1.53 -3.95
N PRO A 63 10.28 2.37 -4.96
CA PRO A 63 9.33 3.35 -5.49
C PRO A 63 7.99 2.72 -5.86
N THR A 64 6.92 3.43 -5.56
CA THR A 64 5.56 3.02 -5.90
C THR A 64 4.93 3.96 -6.91
N GLN A 65 4.45 3.41 -8.02
CA GLN A 65 3.82 4.18 -9.09
C GLN A 65 2.39 3.71 -9.30
N ARG A 66 1.46 4.65 -9.22
CA ARG A 66 0.05 4.40 -9.52
C ARG A 66 -0.30 5.05 -10.85
N ASP A 67 -0.82 4.26 -11.77
CA ASP A 67 -1.40 4.81 -12.99
C ASP A 67 -2.82 5.30 -12.67
N ALA A 68 -3.01 6.62 -12.71
CA ALA A 68 -4.30 7.25 -12.47
C ALA A 68 -5.27 7.13 -13.66
N ALA A 69 -4.75 6.86 -14.86
CA ALA A 69 -5.53 6.66 -16.08
C ALA A 69 -5.89 5.18 -16.29
N ALA A 70 -5.18 4.25 -15.65
CA ALA A 70 -5.46 2.82 -15.76
C ALA A 70 -6.81 2.42 -15.11
N PRO A 71 -7.70 1.74 -15.84
CA PRO A 71 -9.02 1.36 -15.34
C PRO A 71 -8.98 0.28 -14.24
N ASP A 72 -7.86 -0.42 -14.10
CA ASP A 72 -7.66 -1.51 -13.14
C ASP A 72 -7.02 -1.07 -11.82
N ARG A 73 -6.73 0.23 -11.65
CA ARG A 73 -6.09 0.80 -10.44
C ARG A 73 -4.76 0.13 -10.11
N ALA A 74 -3.99 -0.24 -11.14
CA ALA A 74 -2.68 -0.86 -10.98
C ALA A 74 -1.72 -0.01 -10.14
N LEU A 75 -0.95 -0.70 -9.30
CA LEU A 75 0.16 -0.18 -8.54
C LEU A 75 1.42 -0.97 -8.94
N THR A 76 2.39 -0.29 -9.53
CA THR A 76 3.70 -0.84 -9.87
C THR A 76 4.67 -0.55 -8.73
N LEU A 77 5.40 -1.56 -8.30
CA LEU A 77 6.44 -1.48 -7.29
C LEU A 77 7.72 -2.11 -7.82
N HIS A 78 8.87 -1.48 -7.59
CA HIS A 78 10.14 -2.04 -8.02
C HIS A 78 11.23 -1.72 -7.00
N ALA A 79 11.75 -2.74 -6.32
CA ALA A 79 12.85 -2.56 -5.38
C ALA A 79 14.17 -2.38 -6.15
N VAL A 80 14.72 -1.17 -6.15
CA VAL A 80 15.92 -0.80 -6.92
C VAL A 80 17.12 -0.46 -6.04
N GLN A 81 16.92 -0.15 -4.76
CA GLN A 81 17.98 0.18 -3.81
C GLN A 81 17.90 -0.75 -2.60
N ARG A 82 18.81 -1.72 -2.52
CA ARG A 82 18.78 -2.79 -1.50
C ARG A 82 19.45 -2.39 -0.20
N GLU A 83 20.35 -1.43 -0.26
CA GLU A 83 21.07 -0.81 0.84
C GLU A 83 20.18 0.03 1.78
N LEU A 84 18.97 0.38 1.33
CA LEU A 84 18.01 1.14 2.13
C LEU A 84 17.13 0.20 2.97
N PHE A 85 17.54 -0.14 4.17
CA PHE A 85 16.82 -1.08 5.05
C PHE A 85 16.23 -0.44 6.31
N GLU A 86 16.41 0.86 6.52
CA GLU A 86 15.90 1.55 7.71
C GLU A 86 14.44 2.02 7.53
N ALA A 87 13.54 1.42 8.30
CA ALA A 87 12.15 1.86 8.38
C ALA A 87 12.00 2.95 9.45
N HIS A 88 12.00 4.23 9.03
CA HIS A 88 11.97 5.36 9.97
C HIS A 88 10.76 5.31 10.91
N TYR A 89 11.00 5.51 12.20
CA TYR A 89 10.01 5.42 13.28
C TYR A 89 8.77 6.28 13.03
N ASP A 90 8.96 7.51 12.53
CA ASP A 90 7.86 8.44 12.27
C ASP A 90 6.86 7.94 11.23
N ILE A 91 7.29 7.11 10.28
CA ILE A 91 6.41 6.50 9.28
C ILE A 91 5.74 5.27 9.91
N VAL A 92 6.54 4.41 10.54
CA VAL A 92 6.10 3.14 11.15
C VAL A 92 5.03 3.35 12.22
N ARG A 93 5.17 4.36 13.08
CA ARG A 93 4.20 4.66 14.15
C ARG A 93 2.83 5.11 13.64
N THR A 94 2.71 5.53 12.38
CA THR A 94 1.43 5.97 11.82
C THR A 94 0.49 4.80 11.47
N MET A 95 1.02 3.59 11.33
CA MET A 95 0.25 2.43 10.89
C MET A 95 0.90 1.12 11.35
N ARG A 96 0.22 0.35 12.20
CA ARG A 96 0.69 -0.96 12.70
C ARG A 96 1.05 -1.97 11.60
N ALA A 97 0.37 -1.92 10.45
CA ALA A 97 0.62 -2.84 9.34
C ALA A 97 1.99 -2.63 8.65
N SER A 98 2.73 -1.57 9.01
CA SER A 98 4.13 -1.39 8.61
C SER A 98 5.00 -2.59 8.96
N ILE A 99 4.66 -3.35 10.01
CA ILE A 99 5.36 -4.58 10.41
C ILE A 99 5.50 -5.61 9.28
N CYS A 100 4.64 -5.56 8.26
CA CYS A 100 4.72 -6.45 7.09
C CYS A 100 6.03 -6.32 6.32
N VAL A 101 6.77 -5.21 6.42
CA VAL A 101 8.08 -5.05 5.74
C VAL A 101 9.21 -5.81 6.44
N LEU A 102 9.05 -6.16 7.73
CA LEU A 102 10.11 -6.80 8.51
C LEU A 102 10.56 -8.14 7.90
N GLY A 103 9.60 -9.00 7.52
CA GLY A 103 9.92 -10.30 6.92
C GLY A 103 10.71 -10.18 5.61
N PRO A 104 10.20 -9.43 4.61
CA PRO A 104 10.92 -9.21 3.36
C PRO A 104 12.28 -8.52 3.51
N LEU A 105 12.40 -7.53 4.42
CA LEU A 105 13.69 -6.89 4.71
C LEU A 105 14.69 -7.92 5.27
N LEU A 106 14.31 -8.64 6.32
CA LEU A 106 15.17 -9.64 6.95
C LEU A 106 15.62 -10.72 5.96
N ALA A 107 14.71 -11.20 5.11
CA ALA A 107 14.99 -12.27 4.17
C ALA A 107 15.94 -11.87 3.02
N ARG A 108 15.95 -10.59 2.61
CA ARG A 108 16.72 -10.13 1.43
C ARG A 108 17.87 -9.19 1.74
N ARG A 109 17.86 -8.56 2.91
CA ARG A 109 18.75 -7.44 3.27
C ARG A 109 19.49 -7.65 4.60
N GLY A 110 19.19 -8.74 5.32
CA GLY A 110 19.82 -9.11 6.61
C GLY A 110 19.12 -8.50 7.82
#